data_AF-A0A3S5DCQ4-F1
#
_entry.id   AF-A0A3S5DCQ4-F1
#
_cell.length_a   1.000
_cell.length_b   1.000
_cell.length_c   1.000
_cell.angle_alpha   90.00
_cell.angle_beta   90.00
_cell.angle_gamma   90.00
#
_symmetry.space_group_name_H-M   'P 1'
#
loop_
_entity.id
_entity.type
_entity.pdbx_description
1 polymer ?
#
loop_
_entity_poly.entity_id
_entity_poly.type
_entity_poly.pdbx_seq_one_letter_code
_entity_poly.pdbx_strand_id
1 'polypeptide(L)'
;MIEDHGDANDGLRQTAELQVRSLSEPQYLNDPLFTSRVEFSEARFGKQHFSVESGRDDAFVWPSIVRVGDEARALAMQRVGTEGSSGISSPRRYLWDETPALQDWRFSQIHGKTQREPLATAFPLMNLMNDDGQPLFRLPHEERLPVFSPQYSRSTLMTHMLCEILAQALGQINSVATRLRLGFPASPRQLRTLI
;
A
#
# COMPACT_ATOMS: atom_id res chain seq x y z
N MET A 1 -14.44 7.26 0.85
CA MET A 1 -14.05 7.22 2.28
C MET A 1 -14.60 8.47 2.94
N ILE A 2 -15.09 8.36 4.18
CA ILE A 2 -15.60 9.50 4.96
C ILE A 2 -14.70 9.72 6.18
N GLU A 3 -14.23 10.94 6.36
CA GLU A 3 -13.51 11.39 7.56
C GLU A 3 -14.51 11.67 8.71
N ASP A 4 -14.10 11.48 9.96
CA ASP A 4 -14.86 11.90 11.14
C ASP A 4 -14.52 13.34 11.55
N HIS A 5 -15.54 14.19 11.57
CA HIS A 5 -15.49 15.57 12.06
C HIS A 5 -16.29 15.78 13.35
N GLY A 6 -16.71 14.72 14.05
CA GLY A 6 -17.52 14.81 15.26
C GLY A 6 -18.86 15.52 15.02
N ASP A 7 -19.16 16.53 15.83
CA ASP A 7 -20.39 17.34 15.70
C ASP A 7 -20.45 18.16 14.40
N ALA A 8 -19.30 18.36 13.73
CA ALA A 8 -19.19 19.10 12.46
C ALA A 8 -19.27 18.19 11.23
N ASN A 9 -19.69 16.93 11.38
CA ASN A 9 -19.90 16.00 10.27
C ASN A 9 -21.00 16.51 9.33
N ASP A 10 -20.65 16.90 8.09
CA ASP A 10 -21.60 17.39 7.07
C ASP A 10 -21.66 16.45 5.85
N GLY A 11 -21.66 15.14 6.10
CA GLY A 11 -21.83 14.11 5.08
C GLY A 11 -20.86 14.22 3.90
N LEU A 12 -21.40 14.17 2.67
CA LEU A 12 -20.61 14.24 1.43
C LEU A 12 -20.26 15.68 1.00
N ARG A 13 -20.58 16.71 1.79
CA ARG A 13 -20.21 18.10 1.46
C ARG A 13 -18.76 18.42 1.80
N GLN A 14 -18.17 17.66 2.71
CA GLN A 14 -16.75 17.72 3.04
C GLN A 14 -15.99 16.79 2.11
N THR A 15 -15.54 17.33 0.97
CA THR A 15 -14.77 16.56 -0.01
C THR A 15 -13.33 17.05 -0.08
N ALA A 16 -12.42 16.08 -0.21
CA ALA A 16 -11.03 16.33 -0.52
C ALA A 16 -10.57 15.28 -1.54
N GLU A 17 -9.86 15.74 -2.56
CA GLU A 17 -9.24 14.86 -3.55
C GLU A 17 -8.09 14.09 -2.89
N LEU A 18 -7.99 12.79 -3.20
CA LEU A 18 -6.85 11.98 -2.80
C LEU A 18 -5.64 12.34 -3.66
N GLN A 19 -4.54 12.71 -3.00
CA GLN A 19 -3.25 12.97 -3.61
C GLN A 19 -2.28 11.88 -3.16
N VAL A 20 -2.05 10.90 -4.04
CA VAL A 20 -1.09 9.82 -3.78
C VAL A 20 0.32 10.40 -3.77
N ARG A 21 1.06 10.19 -2.69
CA ARG A 21 2.45 10.63 -2.54
C ARG A 21 3.41 9.51 -2.93
N SER A 22 4.47 9.85 -3.68
CA SER A 22 5.59 8.93 -3.90
C SER A 22 6.33 8.72 -2.58
N LEU A 23 6.46 7.47 -2.13
CA LEU A 23 7.16 7.16 -0.88
C LEU A 23 8.68 7.15 -1.07
N SER A 24 9.13 6.82 -2.28
CA SER A 24 10.54 6.92 -2.66
C SER A 24 11.01 8.36 -2.81
N GLU A 25 10.11 9.27 -3.22
CA GLU A 25 10.39 10.69 -3.42
C GLU A 25 9.26 11.56 -2.83
N PRO A 26 9.23 11.78 -1.50
CA PRO A 26 8.10 12.38 -0.78
C PRO A 26 7.72 13.81 -1.18
N GLN A 27 8.58 14.49 -1.94
CA GLN A 27 8.31 15.80 -2.54
C GLN A 27 7.34 15.74 -3.73
N TYR A 28 7.12 14.55 -4.32
CA TYR A 28 6.22 14.38 -5.45
C TYR A 28 4.86 13.82 -5.02
N LEU A 29 3.82 14.47 -5.54
CA LEU A 29 2.42 14.10 -5.39
C LEU A 29 1.85 13.85 -6.79
N ASN A 30 1.00 12.85 -6.91
CA ASN A 30 0.27 12.59 -8.14
C ASN A 30 -0.77 13.68 -8.40
N ASP A 31 -1.11 13.85 -9.68
CA ASP A 31 -2.37 14.49 -10.06
C ASP A 31 -3.57 13.70 -9.49
N PRO A 32 -4.74 14.34 -9.28
CA PRO A 32 -5.92 13.69 -8.71
C PRO A 32 -6.37 12.45 -9.49
N LEU A 33 -6.12 12.41 -10.81
CA LEU A 33 -6.33 11.25 -11.66
C LEU A 33 -5.02 10.50 -11.86
N PHE A 34 -4.78 9.50 -11.03
CA PHE A 34 -3.58 8.67 -11.11
C PHE A 34 -3.87 7.30 -11.75
N THR A 35 -2.81 6.68 -12.28
CA THR A 35 -2.91 5.34 -12.89
C THR A 35 -3.26 4.26 -11.87
N SER A 36 -4.10 3.30 -12.27
CA SER A 36 -4.42 2.10 -11.47
C SER A 36 -3.32 1.03 -11.46
N ARG A 37 -2.15 1.32 -12.03
CA ARG A 37 -1.01 0.41 -11.98
C ARG A 37 -0.58 0.15 -10.54
N VAL A 38 -0.26 -1.11 -10.28
CA VAL A 38 0.29 -1.59 -9.02
C VAL A 38 1.65 -2.18 -9.30
N GLU A 39 2.65 -1.81 -8.50
CA GLU A 39 3.95 -2.47 -8.46
C GLU A 39 4.30 -2.81 -7.01
N PHE A 40 4.75 -4.03 -6.74
CA PHE A 40 5.31 -4.43 -5.46
C PHE A 40 6.59 -3.64 -5.20
N SER A 41 6.61 -2.88 -4.12
CA SER A 41 7.79 -2.16 -3.64
C SER A 41 7.58 -1.79 -2.17
N GLU A 42 8.50 -2.23 -1.31
CA GLU A 42 8.48 -1.94 0.13
C GLU A 42 8.94 -0.49 0.39
N ALA A 43 8.18 0.25 1.19
CA ALA A 43 8.61 1.60 1.60
C ALA A 43 9.69 1.50 2.68
N ARG A 44 10.75 2.30 2.55
CA ARG A 44 11.86 2.34 3.52
C ARG A 44 12.17 3.78 3.89
N PHE A 45 11.89 4.17 5.12
CA PHE A 45 12.14 5.52 5.64
C PHE A 45 13.47 5.61 6.40
N GLY A 46 14.54 5.09 5.79
CA GLY A 46 15.88 5.06 6.38
C GLY A 46 16.30 3.66 6.84
N LYS A 47 17.18 3.62 7.85
CA LYS A 47 17.75 2.35 8.36
C LYS A 47 16.83 1.75 9.42
N GLN A 48 16.49 0.47 9.26
CA GLN A 48 15.56 -0.22 10.17
C GLN A 48 16.02 -0.22 11.64
N HIS A 49 17.33 -0.24 11.92
CA HIS A 49 17.83 -0.25 13.31
C HIS A 49 17.49 1.03 14.08
N PHE A 50 17.26 2.17 13.41
CA PHE A 50 16.81 3.38 14.09
C PHE A 50 15.43 3.22 14.70
N SER A 51 14.58 2.35 14.14
CA SER A 51 13.32 1.97 14.77
C SER A 51 13.59 1.28 16.10
N VAL A 52 14.41 0.22 16.09
CA VAL A 52 14.77 -0.56 17.30
C VAL A 52 15.41 0.32 18.38
N GLU A 53 16.31 1.22 18.00
CA GLU A 53 16.94 2.18 18.92
C GLU A 53 15.93 3.14 19.58
N SER A 54 14.80 3.42 18.94
CA SER A 54 13.71 4.22 19.51
C SER A 54 12.84 3.44 20.52
N GLY A 55 13.10 2.15 20.72
CA GLY A 55 12.30 1.25 21.57
C GLY A 55 11.02 0.75 20.89
N ARG A 56 10.86 0.98 19.59
CA ARG A 56 9.72 0.54 18.77
C ARG A 56 10.24 -0.12 17.51
N ASP A 57 10.07 -1.43 17.37
CA ASP A 57 10.54 -2.19 16.20
C ASP A 57 9.80 -1.84 14.89
N ASP A 58 8.65 -1.16 14.99
CA ASP A 58 7.73 -0.82 13.89
C ASP A 58 7.47 0.68 13.67
N ALA A 59 8.28 1.57 14.27
CA ALA A 59 8.05 3.02 14.31
C ALA A 59 7.86 3.69 12.94
N PHE A 60 8.46 3.15 11.89
CA PHE A 60 8.46 3.70 10.53
C PHE A 60 7.93 2.70 9.49
N VAL A 61 6.96 1.88 9.87
CA VAL A 61 6.34 0.91 8.96
C VAL A 61 5.27 1.57 8.09
N TRP A 62 5.39 1.41 6.78
CA TRP A 62 4.26 1.62 5.87
C TRP A 62 3.54 0.28 5.66
N PRO A 63 2.22 0.18 5.90
CA PRO A 63 1.55 -1.11 5.99
C PRO A 63 1.37 -1.83 4.64
N SER A 64 1.49 -1.11 3.53
CA SER A 64 1.33 -1.66 2.19
C SER A 64 2.67 -2.02 1.55
N ILE A 65 2.68 -3.16 0.87
CA ILE A 65 3.85 -3.68 0.14
C ILE A 65 3.81 -3.34 -1.35
N VAL A 66 2.86 -2.52 -1.79
CA VAL A 66 2.72 -2.09 -3.19
C VAL A 66 2.67 -0.57 -3.30
N ARG A 67 3.04 -0.04 -4.46
CA ARG A 67 2.87 1.37 -4.85
C ARG A 67 1.82 1.48 -5.94
N VAL A 68 1.20 2.66 -6.03
CA VAL A 68 0.22 3.03 -7.07
C VAL A 68 0.59 4.37 -7.71
N GLY A 69 -0.09 4.74 -8.79
CA GLY A 69 0.13 6.03 -9.45
C GLY A 69 1.48 6.13 -10.16
N ASP A 70 2.05 7.34 -10.20
CA ASP A 70 3.30 7.65 -10.89
C ASP A 70 4.50 6.91 -10.33
N GLU A 71 4.53 6.64 -9.02
CA GLU A 71 5.60 5.82 -8.42
C GLU A 71 5.58 4.40 -9.00
N ALA A 72 4.41 3.78 -9.06
CA ALA A 72 4.25 2.47 -9.70
C ALA A 72 4.59 2.51 -11.20
N ARG A 73 4.26 3.60 -11.90
CA ARG A 73 4.63 3.79 -13.30
C ARG A 73 6.15 3.89 -13.48
N ALA A 74 6.83 4.65 -12.63
CA ALA A 74 8.28 4.80 -12.66
C ALA A 74 8.98 3.47 -12.35
N LEU A 75 8.54 2.76 -11.30
CA LEU A 75 9.03 1.43 -10.93
C LEU A 75 8.90 0.41 -12.08
N ALA A 76 7.77 0.43 -12.79
CA ALA A 76 7.55 -0.45 -13.93
C ALA A 76 8.44 -0.13 -15.13
N MET A 77 8.71 1.16 -15.37
CA MET A 77 9.56 1.62 -16.49
C MET A 77 11.05 1.35 -16.25
N GLN A 78 11.48 1.37 -14.99
CA GLN A 78 12.89 1.17 -14.61
C GLN A 78 13.23 -0.30 -14.36
N ARG A 79 12.23 -1.19 -14.37
CA ARG A 79 12.42 -2.61 -14.14
C ARG A 79 13.21 -3.25 -15.28
N VAL A 80 14.25 -4.02 -14.90
CA VAL A 80 15.03 -4.85 -15.83
C VAL A 80 14.26 -6.10 -16.25
N GLY A 81 13.52 -6.70 -15.30
CA GLY A 81 12.51 -7.72 -15.60
C GLY A 81 13.04 -9.14 -15.76
N THR A 82 14.07 -9.50 -15.00
CA THR A 82 14.83 -10.75 -15.19
C THR A 82 14.21 -11.98 -14.54
N GLU A 83 13.44 -11.86 -13.46
CA GLU A 83 13.13 -13.02 -12.59
C GLU A 83 11.67 -13.25 -12.18
N GLY A 84 10.72 -12.49 -12.74
CA GLY A 84 9.28 -12.67 -12.47
C GLY A 84 8.57 -11.37 -12.19
N SER A 85 7.25 -11.35 -12.41
CA SER A 85 6.45 -10.12 -12.43
C SER A 85 6.53 -9.32 -11.12
N SER A 86 6.56 -7.99 -11.24
CA SER A 86 6.57 -7.05 -10.11
C SER A 86 5.25 -6.31 -9.95
N GLY A 87 4.30 -6.45 -10.87
CA GLY A 87 3.07 -5.68 -10.84
C GLY A 87 2.18 -5.89 -12.06
N ILE A 88 1.04 -5.18 -12.08
CA ILE A 88 0.06 -5.20 -13.17
C ILE A 88 -0.47 -3.80 -13.44
N SER A 89 -0.87 -3.55 -14.70
CA SER A 89 -1.33 -2.22 -15.11
C SER A 89 -2.72 -1.83 -14.59
N SER A 90 -3.60 -2.80 -14.33
CA SER A 90 -4.95 -2.52 -13.82
C SER A 90 -5.52 -3.77 -13.13
N PRO A 91 -5.45 -3.84 -11.79
CA PRO A 91 -6.02 -4.93 -10.99
C PRO A 91 -7.53 -5.10 -11.18
N ARG A 92 -8.25 -4.00 -11.43
CA ARG A 92 -9.70 -4.01 -11.68
C ARG A 92 -10.14 -4.94 -12.81
N ARG A 93 -9.26 -5.25 -13.77
CA ARG A 93 -9.57 -6.17 -14.89
C ARG A 93 -9.62 -7.64 -14.46
N TYR A 94 -9.09 -7.97 -13.28
CA TYR A 94 -8.85 -9.34 -12.84
C TYR A 94 -9.61 -9.68 -11.56
N LEU A 95 -10.67 -8.94 -11.24
CA LEU A 95 -11.45 -9.15 -10.00
C LEU A 95 -11.94 -10.59 -9.82
N TRP A 96 -12.14 -11.32 -10.92
CA TRP A 96 -12.65 -12.69 -10.95
C TRP A 96 -11.55 -13.75 -11.14
N ASP A 97 -10.29 -13.33 -11.26
CA ASP A 97 -9.19 -14.27 -11.43
C ASP A 97 -8.51 -14.56 -10.10
N GLU A 98 -8.98 -15.62 -9.48
CA GLU A 98 -8.49 -16.16 -8.20
C GLU A 98 -7.38 -17.19 -8.40
N THR A 99 -6.95 -17.44 -9.63
CA THR A 99 -5.86 -18.39 -9.92
C THR A 99 -4.55 -17.86 -9.35
N PRO A 100 -3.82 -18.64 -8.54
CA PRO A 100 -2.48 -18.28 -8.09
C PRO A 100 -1.56 -17.97 -9.27
N ALA A 101 -0.65 -17.01 -9.07
CA ALA A 101 0.33 -16.66 -10.10
C ALA A 101 1.29 -17.82 -10.35
N LEU A 102 1.56 -18.11 -11.63
CA LEU A 102 2.51 -19.17 -12.03
C LEU A 102 3.95 -18.91 -11.56
N GLN A 103 4.30 -17.64 -11.35
CA GLN A 103 5.60 -17.21 -10.87
C GLN A 103 5.40 -16.32 -9.65
N ASP A 104 6.30 -16.45 -8.69
CA ASP A 104 6.27 -15.62 -7.50
C ASP A 104 6.43 -14.13 -7.86
N TRP A 105 5.59 -13.30 -7.25
CA TRP A 105 5.71 -11.86 -7.34
C TRP A 105 7.04 -11.39 -6.71
N ARG A 106 7.64 -10.38 -7.33
CA ARG A 106 8.93 -9.81 -6.93
C ARG A 106 8.80 -8.33 -6.61
N PHE A 107 9.58 -7.86 -5.64
CA PHE A 107 9.70 -6.42 -5.42
C PHE A 107 10.46 -5.76 -6.57
N SER A 108 9.88 -4.71 -7.15
CA SER A 108 10.58 -3.83 -8.08
C SER A 108 11.69 -3.08 -7.36
N GLN A 109 12.86 -2.96 -7.99
CA GLN A 109 14.01 -2.25 -7.46
C GLN A 109 14.55 -1.26 -8.49
N ILE A 110 14.58 0.02 -8.14
CA ILE A 110 15.15 1.07 -9.00
C ILE A 110 16.70 0.98 -9.05
N HIS A 111 17.32 0.50 -7.97
CA HIS A 111 18.78 0.46 -7.80
C HIS A 111 19.25 -0.82 -7.09
N GLY A 112 18.73 -1.97 -7.50
CA GLY A 112 19.08 -3.27 -6.91
C GLY A 112 20.60 -3.50 -6.91
N LYS A 113 21.21 -3.61 -5.74
CA LYS A 113 22.63 -4.00 -5.60
C LYS A 113 22.85 -5.48 -5.86
N THR A 114 21.77 -6.26 -5.78
CA THR A 114 21.73 -7.70 -5.95
C THR A 114 21.23 -8.04 -7.35
N GLN A 115 21.80 -9.06 -7.98
CA GLN A 115 21.32 -9.55 -9.29
C GLN A 115 19.90 -10.13 -9.21
N ARG A 116 19.47 -10.53 -8.00
CA ARG A 116 18.19 -11.18 -7.73
C ARG A 116 17.16 -10.19 -7.20
N GLU A 117 15.98 -10.15 -7.83
CA GLU A 117 14.83 -9.40 -7.31
C GLU A 117 14.23 -10.16 -6.11
N PRO A 118 14.04 -9.54 -4.93
CA PRO A 118 13.48 -10.22 -3.75
C PRO A 118 12.01 -10.61 -3.95
N LEU A 119 11.59 -11.68 -3.27
CA LEU A 119 10.18 -12.11 -3.21
C LEU A 119 9.30 -11.04 -2.57
N ALA A 120 8.08 -10.84 -3.08
CA ALA A 120 7.09 -9.90 -2.59
C ALA A 120 6.40 -10.35 -1.28
N THR A 121 7.20 -10.73 -0.30
CA THR A 121 6.81 -11.12 1.06
C THR A 121 7.38 -10.11 2.04
N ALA A 122 6.55 -9.21 2.57
CA ALA A 122 6.98 -8.24 3.58
C ALA A 122 5.89 -7.99 4.63
N PHE A 123 6.37 -7.71 5.84
CA PHE A 123 5.53 -7.24 6.95
C PHE A 123 4.99 -5.83 6.67
N PRO A 124 3.83 -5.46 7.24
CA PRO A 124 2.97 -6.30 8.06
C PRO A 124 1.99 -7.15 7.24
N LEU A 125 1.76 -6.80 5.97
CA LEU A 125 0.63 -7.33 5.21
C LEU A 125 0.68 -8.84 4.97
N MET A 126 1.89 -9.41 4.80
CA MET A 126 2.05 -10.86 4.65
C MET A 126 1.53 -11.66 5.87
N ASN A 127 1.47 -11.02 7.05
CA ASN A 127 0.97 -11.64 8.29
C ASN A 127 -0.53 -11.46 8.51
N LEU A 128 -1.20 -10.73 7.62
CA LEU A 128 -2.63 -10.42 7.76
C LEU A 128 -3.49 -11.19 6.76
N MET A 129 -2.87 -11.90 5.81
CA MET A 129 -3.55 -12.73 4.81
C MET A 129 -2.79 -14.04 4.54
N ASN A 130 -3.48 -15.03 3.98
CA ASN A 130 -2.89 -16.28 3.51
C ASN A 130 -2.47 -16.18 2.03
N ASP A 131 -1.92 -17.27 1.47
CA ASP A 131 -1.50 -17.37 0.07
C ASP A 131 -2.64 -17.13 -0.94
N ASP A 132 -3.89 -17.45 -0.56
CA ASP A 132 -5.10 -17.24 -1.37
C ASP A 132 -5.63 -15.80 -1.32
N GLY A 133 -4.94 -14.91 -0.60
CA GLY A 133 -5.33 -13.52 -0.44
C GLY A 133 -6.46 -13.28 0.57
N GLN A 134 -6.83 -14.29 1.36
CA GLN A 134 -7.89 -14.20 2.37
C GLN A 134 -7.35 -13.63 3.68
N PRO A 135 -8.06 -12.69 4.34
CA PRO A 135 -7.61 -12.15 5.61
C PRO A 135 -7.65 -13.19 6.74
N LEU A 136 -6.55 -13.36 7.46
CA LEU A 136 -6.42 -14.42 8.47
C LEU A 136 -7.45 -14.31 9.60
N PHE A 137 -7.89 -13.09 9.94
CA PHE A 137 -8.88 -12.90 11.01
C PHE A 137 -10.24 -13.53 10.69
N ARG A 138 -10.55 -13.81 9.41
CA ARG A 138 -11.77 -14.48 8.98
C ARG A 138 -11.67 -16.00 9.04
N LEU A 139 -10.46 -16.54 9.16
CA LEU A 139 -10.21 -17.97 9.15
C LEU A 139 -10.25 -18.57 10.58
N PRO A 140 -10.60 -19.87 10.70
CA PRO A 140 -10.38 -20.63 11.93
C PRO A 140 -8.93 -20.53 12.38
N HIS A 141 -8.69 -20.56 13.70
CA HIS A 141 -7.35 -20.33 14.27
C HIS A 141 -6.27 -21.26 13.69
N GLU A 142 -6.61 -22.51 13.43
CA GLU A 142 -5.70 -23.53 12.87
C GLU A 142 -5.32 -23.29 11.40
N GLU A 143 -6.10 -22.48 10.67
CA GLU A 143 -5.89 -22.15 9.26
C GLU A 143 -5.23 -20.77 9.06
N ARG A 144 -4.89 -20.06 10.15
CA ARG A 144 -4.29 -18.70 10.10
C ARG A 144 -2.81 -18.73 9.75
N LEU A 145 -2.49 -19.30 8.59
CA LEU A 145 -1.13 -19.35 8.08
C LEU A 145 -0.84 -18.12 7.22
N PRO A 146 0.21 -17.33 7.54
CA PRO A 146 0.60 -16.17 6.73
C PRO A 146 1.15 -16.61 5.38
N VAL A 147 1.36 -15.64 4.49
CA VAL A 147 1.90 -15.89 3.16
C VAL A 147 3.29 -16.55 3.24
N PHE A 148 3.46 -17.69 2.59
CA PHE A 148 4.76 -18.37 2.46
C PHE A 148 5.39 -18.10 1.10
N SER A 149 4.59 -18.14 0.03
CA SER A 149 5.00 -17.91 -1.34
C SER A 149 4.15 -16.78 -1.91
N PRO A 150 4.72 -15.70 -2.45
CA PRO A 150 3.93 -14.59 -2.96
C PRO A 150 3.40 -14.94 -4.36
N GLN A 151 2.52 -15.93 -4.45
CA GLN A 151 1.83 -16.35 -5.67
C GLN A 151 0.41 -15.78 -5.70
N TYR A 152 0.25 -14.57 -5.14
CA TYR A 152 -1.03 -13.87 -5.08
C TYR A 152 -1.77 -13.92 -6.42
N SER A 153 -3.04 -14.29 -6.37
CA SER A 153 -3.89 -14.21 -7.55
C SER A 153 -3.98 -12.76 -8.08
N ARG A 154 -4.33 -12.59 -9.35
CA ARG A 154 -4.48 -11.25 -9.92
C ARG A 154 -5.62 -10.47 -9.26
N SER A 155 -6.65 -11.15 -8.74
CA SER A 155 -7.71 -10.52 -7.93
C SER A 155 -7.16 -9.97 -6.60
N THR A 156 -6.25 -10.69 -5.94
CA THR A 156 -5.62 -10.27 -4.67
C THR A 156 -4.83 -8.95 -4.81
N LEU A 157 -4.25 -8.68 -5.98
CA LEU A 157 -3.58 -7.39 -6.24
C LEU A 157 -4.53 -6.19 -6.18
N MET A 158 -5.84 -6.38 -6.35
CA MET A 158 -6.83 -5.33 -6.08
C MET A 158 -6.91 -5.02 -4.58
N THR A 159 -6.88 -6.04 -3.72
CA THR A 159 -6.83 -5.85 -2.25
C THR A 159 -5.57 -5.09 -1.85
N HIS A 160 -4.40 -5.46 -2.40
CA HIS A 160 -3.17 -4.71 -2.16
C HIS A 160 -3.27 -3.25 -2.61
N MET A 161 -3.86 -2.99 -3.79
CA MET A 161 -4.10 -1.62 -4.27
C MET A 161 -4.98 -0.81 -3.31
N LEU A 162 -6.06 -1.41 -2.83
CA LEU A 162 -6.97 -0.76 -1.88
C LEU A 162 -6.28 -0.49 -0.54
N CYS A 163 -5.46 -1.41 -0.04
CA CYS A 163 -4.63 -1.19 1.16
C CYS A 163 -3.68 0.00 0.98
N GLU A 164 -3.03 0.14 -0.19
CA GLU A 164 -2.17 1.29 -0.48
C GLU A 164 -2.96 2.61 -0.51
N ILE A 165 -4.11 2.63 -1.19
CA ILE A 165 -4.98 3.81 -1.26
C ILE A 165 -5.48 4.22 0.12
N LEU A 166 -5.82 3.25 0.98
CA LEU A 166 -6.22 3.49 2.37
C LEU A 166 -5.07 4.08 3.20
N ALA A 167 -3.86 3.53 3.06
CA ALA A 167 -2.69 4.05 3.76
C ALA A 167 -2.36 5.49 3.33
N GLN A 168 -2.42 5.77 2.03
CA GLN A 168 -2.26 7.13 1.47
C GLN A 168 -3.34 8.08 1.99
N ALA A 169 -4.61 7.66 2.04
CA ALA A 169 -5.70 8.47 2.57
C ALA A 169 -5.51 8.80 4.06
N LEU A 170 -5.14 7.81 4.88
CA LEU A 170 -4.85 7.99 6.31
C LEU A 170 -3.67 8.95 6.54
N GLY A 171 -2.62 8.83 5.73
CA GLY A 171 -1.48 9.75 5.74
C GLY A 171 -1.87 11.17 5.33
N GLN A 172 -2.70 11.31 4.30
CA GLN A 172 -3.14 12.60 3.79
C GLN A 172 -4.00 13.34 4.81
N ILE A 173 -5.04 12.71 5.39
CA ILE A 173 -5.92 13.39 6.36
C ILE A 173 -5.12 13.91 7.56
N ASN A 174 -4.06 13.22 7.97
CA ASN A 174 -3.20 13.62 9.09
C ASN A 174 -2.01 14.50 8.68
N SER A 175 -1.86 14.82 7.40
CA SER A 175 -0.81 15.72 6.92
C SER A 175 -0.99 17.14 7.46
N VAL A 176 0.12 17.86 7.64
CA VAL A 176 0.10 19.26 8.10
C VAL A 176 -0.74 20.13 7.16
N ALA A 177 -0.55 19.96 5.84
CA ALA A 177 -1.28 20.73 4.84
C ALA A 177 -2.79 20.51 4.92
N THR A 178 -3.24 19.25 5.02
CA THR A 178 -4.67 18.93 5.09
C THR A 178 -5.29 19.41 6.40
N ARG A 179 -4.60 19.21 7.54
CA ARG A 179 -5.06 19.67 8.85
C ARG A 179 -5.18 21.19 8.95
N LEU A 180 -4.25 21.95 8.35
CA LEU A 180 -4.38 23.41 8.28
C LEU A 180 -5.54 23.85 7.38
N ARG A 181 -5.74 23.18 6.25
CA ARG A 181 -6.79 23.53 5.28
C ARG A 181 -8.21 23.26 5.79
N LEU A 182 -8.41 22.15 6.48
CA LEU A 182 -9.74 21.66 6.88
C LEU A 182 -10.10 22.02 8.34
N GLY A 183 -9.25 22.75 9.06
CA GLY A 183 -9.47 23.16 10.45
C GLY A 183 -9.01 22.15 11.52
N PHE A 184 -9.09 22.53 12.79
CA PHE A 184 -8.64 21.73 13.94
C PHE A 184 -7.21 21.17 13.79
N PRO A 185 -6.19 21.99 13.49
CA PRO A 185 -4.87 21.49 13.10
C PRO A 185 -4.15 20.66 14.16
N ALA A 186 -4.47 20.89 15.44
CA ALA A 186 -3.91 20.15 16.57
C ALA A 186 -4.56 18.78 16.81
N SER A 187 -5.71 18.49 16.18
CA SER A 187 -6.44 17.23 16.40
C SER A 187 -6.07 16.17 15.36
N PRO A 188 -5.87 14.90 15.76
CA PRO A 188 -5.73 13.81 14.81
C PRO A 188 -7.06 13.59 14.07
N ARG A 189 -6.98 13.27 12.78
CA ARG A 189 -8.13 12.99 11.92
C ARG A 189 -8.28 11.49 11.71
N GLN A 190 -9.51 11.01 11.69
CA GLN A 190 -9.82 9.58 11.61
C GLN A 190 -10.76 9.29 10.43
N LEU A 191 -10.60 8.14 9.79
CA LEU A 191 -11.59 7.65 8.83
C LEU A 191 -12.72 6.95 9.59
N ARG A 192 -13.96 7.38 9.34
CA ARG A 192 -15.16 6.80 9.95
C ARG A 192 -15.73 5.64 9.14
N THR A 193 -15.68 5.77 7.81
CA THR A 193 -16.42 4.84 6.93
C THR A 193 -15.72 4.65 5.59
N LEU A 194 -15.65 3.39 5.18
CA LEU A 194 -15.34 2.98 3.81
C LEU A 194 -16.69 2.70 3.13
N ILE A 195 -16.93 3.38 2.00
CA ILE A 195 -18.14 3.20 1.17
C ILE A 195 -17.73 2.38 -0.04
#